data_AF-A0A933R306-F1
#
_entry.id   AF-A0A933R306-F1
#
_cell.length_a   1.000
_cell.length_b   1.000
_cell.length_c   1.000
_cell.angle_alpha   90.00
_cell.angle_beta   90.00
_cell.angle_gamma   90.00
#
_symmetry.space_group_name_H-M   'P 1'
#
loop_
_entity.id
_entity.type
_entity.pdbx_description
1 polymer ?
#
loop_
_entity_poly.entity_id
_entity_poly.type
_entity_poly.pdbx_seq_one_letter_code
_entity_poly.pdbx_strand_id
1 'polypeptide(L)'
;MANLQEVWLRMQKTKKKQKEIRSAYKDALTQSADYGKIVEDLKTLREKKKKIEMDVRGDFSSEFNELETLKADTETDAEMLSDLALNTFVKGETVQVTDEYENKYEPVFVVKFKRVY
;
A
#
# COMPACT_ATOMS: atom_id res chain seq x y z
N MET A 1 -13.75 -48.48 11.23
CA MET A 1 -13.32 -47.33 10.41
C MET A 1 -14.58 -46.62 9.94
N ALA A 2 -14.73 -45.32 10.18
CA ALA A 2 -15.95 -44.60 9.81
C ALA A 2 -16.10 -44.57 8.29
N ASN A 3 -17.25 -44.97 7.77
CA ASN A 3 -17.53 -44.95 6.33
C ASN A 3 -17.49 -43.50 5.82
N LEU A 4 -16.89 -43.27 4.65
CA LEU A 4 -16.74 -41.95 4.03
C LEU A 4 -18.06 -41.15 4.01
N GLN A 5 -19.16 -41.84 3.79
CA GLN A 5 -20.50 -41.28 3.72
C GLN A 5 -21.04 -40.79 5.08
N GLU A 6 -20.71 -41.48 6.18
CA GLU A 6 -21.07 -41.05 7.54
C GLU A 6 -20.32 -39.79 7.94
N VAL A 7 -19.03 -39.70 7.59
CA VAL A 7 -18.21 -38.51 7.82
C VAL A 7 -18.72 -37.32 6.99
N TRP A 8 -19.10 -37.55 5.74
CA TRP A 8 -19.69 -36.51 4.88
C TRP A 8 -21.04 -36.01 5.40
N LEU A 9 -21.94 -36.90 5.82
CA LEU A 9 -23.22 -36.54 6.43
C LEU A 9 -23.04 -35.78 7.75
N ARG A 10 -22.08 -36.19 8.58
CA ARG A 10 -21.71 -35.48 9.81
C ARG A 10 -21.20 -34.08 9.49
N MET A 11 -20.31 -33.94 8.51
CA MET A 11 -19.78 -32.64 8.07
C MET A 11 -20.90 -31.72 7.57
N GLN A 12 -21.83 -32.22 6.74
CA GLN A 12 -22.96 -31.43 6.25
C GLN A 12 -23.87 -30.95 7.39
N LYS A 13 -24.19 -31.83 8.34
CA LYS A 13 -24.95 -31.46 9.54
C LYS A 13 -24.23 -30.40 10.38
N THR A 14 -22.92 -30.53 10.56
CA THR A 14 -22.12 -29.55 11.29
C THR A 14 -22.08 -28.20 10.56
N LYS A 15 -21.90 -28.18 9.23
CA LYS A 15 -21.94 -26.95 8.44
C LYS A 15 -23.30 -26.26 8.49
N LYS A 16 -24.39 -27.02 8.49
CA LYS A 16 -25.74 -26.47 8.63
C LYS A 16 -25.94 -25.82 9.99
N LYS A 17 -25.56 -26.50 11.08
CA LYS A 17 -25.59 -25.95 12.45
C LYS A 17 -24.72 -24.69 12.59
N GLN A 18 -23.54 -24.67 11.97
CA GLN A 18 -22.69 -23.48 11.95
C GLN A 18 -23.36 -22.30 11.25
N LYS A 19 -24.04 -22.53 10.12
CA LYS A 19 -24.80 -21.48 9.44
C LYS A 19 -25.96 -20.97 10.28
N GLU A 20 -26.72 -21.86 10.92
CA GLU A 20 -27.85 -21.51 11.79
C GLU A 20 -27.41 -20.66 13.00
N ILE A 21 -26.29 -21.02 13.64
CA ILE A 21 -25.74 -20.22 14.75
C ILE A 21 -25.28 -18.85 14.27
N ARG A 22 -24.63 -18.78 13.10
CA ARG A 22 -24.19 -17.50 12.51
C ARG A 22 -25.36 -16.61 12.12
N SER A 23 -26.45 -17.18 11.58
CA SER A 23 -27.64 -16.40 11.25
C SER A 23 -28.32 -15.89 12.51
N ALA A 24 -28.55 -16.76 13.51
CA ALA A 24 -29.17 -16.37 14.78
C ALA A 24 -28.39 -15.26 15.49
N TYR A 25 -27.05 -15.33 15.49
CA TYR A 25 -26.20 -14.27 16.03
C TYR A 25 -26.37 -12.95 15.26
N LYS A 26 -26.39 -13.00 13.92
CA LYS A 26 -26.63 -11.82 13.09
C LYS A 26 -27.99 -11.21 13.35
N ASP A 27 -29.03 -12.03 13.48
CA ASP A 27 -30.39 -11.59 13.75
C ASP A 27 -30.50 -10.93 15.13
N ALA A 28 -29.86 -11.53 16.15
CA ALA A 28 -29.77 -10.96 17.49
C ALA A 28 -29.03 -9.60 17.51
N LEU A 29 -27.94 -9.47 16.73
CA LEU A 29 -27.26 -8.19 16.57
C LEU A 29 -28.17 -7.14 15.92
N THR A 30 -28.94 -7.50 14.89
CA THR A 30 -29.86 -6.56 14.24
C THR A 30 -31.05 -6.16 15.11
N GLN A 31 -31.46 -7.03 16.03
CA GLN A 31 -32.56 -6.77 16.96
C GLN A 31 -32.13 -5.89 18.15
N SER A 32 -30.82 -5.77 18.41
CA SER A 32 -30.29 -4.83 19.39
C SER A 32 -30.36 -3.39 18.84
N ALA A 33 -31.22 -2.58 19.45
CA ALA A 33 -31.38 -1.17 19.09
C ALA A 33 -30.08 -0.36 19.26
N ASP A 34 -29.25 -0.70 20.25
CA ASP A 34 -27.98 -0.04 20.51
C ASP A 34 -26.94 -0.37 19.44
N TYR A 35 -26.91 -1.61 18.95
CA TYR A 35 -26.05 -2.00 17.84
C TYR A 35 -26.44 -1.26 16.55
N GLY A 36 -27.73 -1.14 16.27
CA GLY A 36 -28.23 -0.36 15.13
C GLY A 36 -27.78 1.10 15.18
N LYS A 37 -27.97 1.77 16.32
CA LYS A 37 -27.54 3.17 16.53
C LYS A 37 -26.03 3.34 16.38
N ILE A 38 -25.23 2.47 16.99
CA ILE A 38 -23.77 2.53 16.86
C ILE A 38 -23.32 2.32 15.42
N VAL A 39 -23.97 1.42 14.66
CA VAL A 39 -23.67 1.20 13.24
C VAL A 39 -24.01 2.42 12.40
N GLU A 40 -25.11 3.12 12.69
CA GLU A 40 -25.47 4.38 12.03
C GLU A 40 -24.51 5.50 12.40
N ASP A 41 -24.16 5.65 13.67
CA ASP A 41 -23.16 6.60 14.15
C ASP A 41 -21.81 6.34 13.49
N LEU A 42 -21.40 5.07 13.33
CA LEU A 42 -20.19 4.71 12.60
C LEU A 42 -20.23 5.11 11.13
N LYS A 43 -21.39 5.03 10.45
CA LYS A 43 -21.53 5.52 9.08
C LYS A 43 -21.33 7.02 9.03
N THR A 44 -22.00 7.77 9.90
CA THR A 44 -21.87 9.24 9.92
C THR A 44 -20.45 9.67 10.29
N LEU A 45 -19.79 8.99 11.24
CA LEU A 45 -18.40 9.24 11.61
C LEU A 45 -17.44 8.92 10.47
N ARG A 46 -17.67 7.86 9.69
CA ARG A 46 -16.86 7.55 8.50
C ARG A 46 -17.01 8.62 7.42
N GLU A 47 -18.22 9.11 7.20
CA GLU A 47 -18.46 10.20 6.25
C GLU A 47 -17.79 11.50 6.71
N LYS A 48 -17.90 11.84 8.01
CA LYS A 48 -17.20 12.99 8.59
C LYS A 48 -15.69 12.85 8.46
N LYS A 49 -15.13 11.68 8.78
CA LYS A 49 -13.71 11.38 8.60
C LYS A 49 -13.29 11.59 7.15
N LYS A 50 -14.04 11.02 6.20
CA LYS A 50 -13.73 11.16 4.77
C LYS A 50 -13.78 12.61 4.29
N LYS A 51 -14.73 13.41 4.78
CA LYS A 51 -14.78 14.84 4.49
C LYS A 51 -13.54 15.55 4.99
N ILE A 52 -13.17 15.36 6.27
CA ILE A 52 -11.97 15.95 6.84
C ILE A 52 -10.71 15.54 6.06
N GLU A 53 -10.56 14.26 5.72
CA GLU A 53 -9.42 13.78 4.92
C GLU A 53 -9.40 14.41 3.52
N MET A 54 -10.55 14.64 2.91
CA MET A 54 -10.66 15.29 1.60
C MET A 54 -10.37 16.78 1.67
N ASP A 55 -10.88 17.47 2.69
CA ASP A 55 -10.67 18.89 2.93
C ASP A 55 -9.18 19.14 3.21
N VAL A 56 -8.57 18.39 4.13
CA VAL A 56 -7.13 18.45 4.42
C VAL A 56 -6.31 18.11 3.17
N ARG A 57 -6.71 17.10 2.38
CA ARG A 57 -6.01 16.79 1.13
C ARG A 57 -6.12 17.93 0.11
N GLY A 58 -7.24 18.65 0.09
CA GLY A 58 -7.42 19.85 -0.73
C GLY A 58 -6.53 21.00 -0.26
N ASP A 59 -6.45 21.22 1.05
CA ASP A 59 -5.59 22.24 1.66
C ASP A 59 -4.12 21.99 1.35
N PHE A 60 -3.69 20.72 1.32
CA PHE A 60 -2.31 20.32 0.99
C PHE A 60 -2.06 20.14 -0.51
N SER A 61 -2.97 20.56 -1.38
CA SER A 61 -2.83 20.34 -2.83
C SER A 61 -1.59 21.02 -3.42
N SER A 62 -1.21 22.20 -2.91
CA SER A 62 0.04 22.88 -3.24
C SER A 62 1.26 22.05 -2.86
N GLU A 63 1.30 21.55 -1.65
CA GLU A 63 2.41 20.77 -1.09
C GLU A 63 2.55 19.42 -1.78
N PHE A 64 1.43 18.81 -2.20
CA PHE A 64 1.47 17.60 -3.03
C PHE A 64 2.02 17.89 -4.43
N ASN A 65 1.66 19.02 -5.03
CA ASN A 65 2.23 19.43 -6.31
C ASN A 65 3.73 19.73 -6.17
N GLU A 66 4.15 20.42 -5.11
CA GLU A 66 5.56 20.65 -4.79
C GLU A 66 6.32 19.34 -4.57
N LEU A 67 5.69 18.36 -3.91
CA LEU A 67 6.25 17.04 -3.71
C LEU A 67 6.40 16.28 -5.04
N GLU A 68 5.43 16.40 -5.95
CA GLU A 68 5.55 15.82 -7.30
C GLU A 68 6.64 16.50 -8.12
N THR A 69 6.77 17.82 -8.06
CA THR A 69 7.87 18.54 -8.74
C THR A 69 9.22 18.13 -8.16
N LEU A 70 9.37 18.08 -6.83
CA LEU A 70 10.62 17.65 -6.19
C LEU A 70 11.00 16.23 -6.57
N LYS A 71 10.03 15.33 -6.72
CA LYS A 71 10.29 13.96 -7.21
C LYS A 71 10.77 13.96 -8.66
N ALA A 72 10.10 14.70 -9.54
CA ALA A 72 10.50 14.81 -10.94
C ALA A 72 11.90 15.41 -11.09
N ASP A 73 12.20 16.44 -10.30
CA ASP A 73 13.54 17.06 -10.26
C ASP A 73 14.58 16.05 -9.77
N THR A 74 14.29 15.30 -8.70
CA THR A 74 15.19 14.27 -8.18
C THR A 74 15.45 13.13 -9.19
N GLU A 75 14.41 12.70 -9.90
CA GLU A 75 14.56 11.69 -10.96
C GLU A 75 15.40 12.22 -12.13
N THR A 76 15.16 13.45 -12.54
CA THR A 76 15.93 14.12 -13.60
C THR A 76 17.40 14.27 -13.19
N ASP A 77 17.68 14.72 -11.96
CA ASP A 77 19.03 14.86 -11.43
C ASP A 77 19.72 13.49 -11.30
N ALA A 78 18.99 12.43 -10.95
CA ALA A 78 19.54 11.08 -10.90
C ALA A 78 19.91 10.54 -12.29
N GLU A 79 19.10 10.81 -13.31
CA GLU A 79 19.41 10.50 -14.71
C GLU A 79 20.64 11.30 -15.19
N MET A 80 20.65 12.61 -14.94
CA MET A 80 21.79 13.47 -15.28
C MET A 80 23.08 13.03 -14.59
N LEU A 81 23.02 12.67 -13.29
CA LEU A 81 24.16 12.17 -12.54
C LEU A 81 24.67 10.85 -13.12
N SER A 82 23.77 9.97 -13.55
CA SER A 82 24.14 8.72 -14.21
C SER A 82 24.81 8.96 -15.57
N ASP A 83 24.27 9.88 -16.37
CA ASP A 83 24.84 10.26 -17.68
C ASP A 83 26.19 10.95 -17.54
N LEU A 84 26.35 11.84 -16.56
CA LEU A 84 27.62 12.50 -16.26
C LEU A 84 28.67 11.50 -15.77
N ALA A 85 28.29 10.59 -14.88
CA ALA A 85 29.16 9.52 -14.39
C ALA A 85 29.59 8.58 -15.53
N LEU A 86 28.69 8.23 -16.44
CA LEU A 86 29.00 7.37 -17.58
C LEU A 86 29.89 8.08 -18.60
N ASN A 87 29.63 9.36 -18.90
CA ASN A 87 30.47 10.16 -19.80
C ASN A 87 31.89 10.39 -19.26
N THR A 88 32.04 10.68 -17.97
CA THR A 88 33.35 10.85 -17.31
C THR A 88 34.11 9.53 -17.24
N PHE A 89 33.42 8.42 -16.98
CA PHE A 89 34.00 7.08 -17.07
C PHE A 89 34.48 6.74 -18.49
N VAL A 90 33.68 7.04 -19.53
CA VAL A 90 34.07 6.84 -20.95
C VAL A 90 35.26 7.70 -21.36
N LYS A 91 35.39 8.91 -20.80
CA LYS A 91 36.56 9.79 -21.00
C LYS A 91 37.82 9.32 -20.26
N GLY A 92 37.72 8.32 -19.40
CA GLY A 92 38.84 7.77 -18.62
C GLY A 92 39.15 8.55 -17.34
N GLU A 93 38.23 9.38 -16.86
CA GLU A 93 38.37 10.16 -15.61
C GLU A 93 37.86 9.37 -14.40
N THR A 94 38.45 9.59 -13.23
CA THR A 94 38.00 8.98 -11.97
C THR A 94 36.71 9.65 -11.49
N VAL A 95 35.61 8.90 -11.49
CA VAL A 95 34.31 9.39 -11.02
C VAL A 95 34.24 9.22 -9.50
N GLN A 96 34.34 10.33 -8.76
CA GLN A 96 34.17 10.35 -7.30
C GLN A 96 33.26 11.53 -6.93
N VAL A 97 32.29 11.28 -6.05
CA VAL A 97 31.40 12.32 -5.49
C VAL A 97 31.70 12.46 -4.00
N THR A 98 31.78 13.69 -3.50
CA THR A 98 31.94 14.00 -2.06
C THR A 98 30.70 14.67 -1.51
N ASP A 99 30.24 14.20 -0.37
CA ASP A 99 29.12 14.79 0.37
C ASP A 99 29.59 15.91 1.33
N GLU A 100 28.66 16.61 1.99
CA GLU A 100 28.90 17.73 2.90
C GLU A 100 29.82 17.40 4.09
N TYR A 101 30.03 16.11 4.37
CA TYR A 101 30.88 15.57 5.44
C TYR A 101 32.19 14.95 4.93
N GLU A 102 32.64 15.29 3.71
CA GLU A 102 33.86 14.77 3.06
C GLU A 102 33.88 13.25 2.81
N ASN A 103 32.73 12.57 2.92
CA ASN A 103 32.62 11.15 2.57
C ASN A 103 32.65 10.98 1.05
N LYS A 104 33.55 10.12 0.56
CA LYS A 104 33.74 9.82 -0.87
C LYS A 104 32.85 8.65 -1.30
N TYR A 105 32.15 8.85 -2.40
CA TYR A 105 31.31 7.85 -3.06
C TYR A 105 31.87 7.54 -4.44
N GLU A 106 31.93 6.25 -4.76
CA GLU A 106 32.30 5.74 -6.08
C GLU A 106 31.05 5.19 -6.79
N PRO A 107 30.92 5.36 -8.13
CA PRO A 107 29.77 4.86 -8.85
C PRO A 107 29.78 3.33 -8.93
N VAL A 108 28.64 2.71 -8.66
CA VAL A 108 28.43 1.27 -8.84
C VAL A 108 27.58 1.05 -10.09
N PHE A 109 28.20 0.62 -11.18
CA PHE A 109 27.49 0.30 -12.42
C PHE A 109 26.88 -1.11 -12.34
N VAL A 110 25.56 -1.21 -12.43
CA VAL A 110 24.84 -2.50 -12.44
C VAL A 110 24.11 -2.68 -13.77
N VAL A 111 24.60 -3.60 -14.60
CA VAL A 111 23.96 -3.95 -15.88
C VAL A 111 22.90 -5.02 -15.63
N LYS A 112 21.64 -4.70 -15.93
CA LYS A 112 20.51 -5.64 -15.85
C LYS A 112 19.92 -5.87 -17.23
N PHE A 113 19.80 -7.12 -17.63
CA PHE A 113 19.17 -7.50 -18.90
C PHE A 113 17.68 -7.81 -18.68
N LYS A 114 16.81 -7.25 -19.52
CA LYS A 114 15.39 -7.62 -19.57
C LYS A 114 15.11 -8.40 -20.85
N ARG A 115 14.27 -9.43 -20.74
CA ARG A 115 13.86 -10.28 -21.86
C ARG A 115 12.99 -9.46 -22.82
N VAL A 116 13.39 -9.40 -24.09
CA VAL A 116 12.58 -8.84 -25.16
C VAL A 116 11.60 -9.92 -25.60
N TYR A 117 10.29 -9.67 -25.42
CA TYR A 117 9.17 -10.42 -25.99
C TYR A 117 8.20 -9.43 -26.61
#